data_AF-A0A830CKA0-F1
#
_entry.id   AF-A0A830CKA0-F1
#
_cell.length_a   1.000
_cell.length_b   1.000
_cell.length_c   1.000
_cell.angle_alpha   90.00
_cell.angle_beta   90.00
_cell.angle_gamma   90.00
#
_symmetry.space_group_name_H-M   'P 1'
#
loop_
_entity.id
_entity.type
_entity.pdbx_description
1 polymer ?
#
loop_
_entity_poly.entity_id
_entity_poly.type
_entity_poly.pdbx_seq_one_letter_code
_entity_poly.pdbx_strand_id
1 'polypeptide(L)'
;MQLYITIFVKPPNLVAEISGPVKGLNVEEENKVCKYKSRKFWGLCFSDKKCTDVCKREGFEDGDCEGFRRRCYCNNHCRLTN
;
A
#
# COMPACT_ATOMS: atom_id res chain seq x y z
N MET A 1 33.06 -15.65 -23.56
CA MET A 1 33.18 -14.27 -23.04
C MET A 1 31.78 -13.72 -22.94
N GLN A 2 31.06 -14.24 -21.95
CA GLN A 2 29.67 -13.96 -21.63
C GLN A 2 29.60 -12.59 -20.95
N LEU A 3 29.52 -11.53 -21.75
CA LEU A 3 29.18 -10.21 -21.24
C LEU A 3 27.70 -9.98 -21.57
N TYR A 4 26.86 -9.88 -20.53
CA TYR A 4 25.45 -9.43 -20.55
C TYR A 4 24.32 -10.44 -20.85
N ILE A 5 24.46 -11.73 -20.52
CA ILE A 5 23.29 -12.62 -20.34
C ILE A 5 23.35 -13.27 -18.95
N THR A 6 23.52 -12.44 -17.92
CA THR A 6 23.01 -12.74 -16.59
C THR A 6 21.68 -12.03 -16.45
N ILE A 7 20.70 -12.47 -17.25
CA ILE A 7 19.30 -12.34 -16.85
C ILE A 7 19.24 -13.19 -15.57
N PHE A 8 19.40 -12.55 -14.41
CA PHE A 8 19.00 -13.16 -13.16
C PHE A 8 17.50 -13.38 -13.29
N VAL A 9 17.13 -14.57 -13.77
CA VAL A 9 15.83 -15.16 -13.55
C VAL A 9 15.73 -15.24 -12.03
N LYS A 10 15.21 -14.18 -11.41
CA LYS A 10 14.98 -14.14 -9.98
C LYS A 10 14.02 -15.30 -9.70
N PRO A 11 14.38 -16.24 -8.80
CA PRO A 11 13.58 -17.43 -8.57
C PRO A 11 12.15 -17.05 -8.16
N PRO A 12 11.13 -17.85 -8.53
CA PRO A 12 9.71 -17.55 -8.26
C PRO A 12 9.34 -17.55 -6.76
N ASN A 13 10.31 -17.80 -5.86
CA ASN A 13 10.12 -17.97 -4.42
C ASN A 13 10.78 -16.88 -3.57
N LEU A 14 10.98 -15.66 -4.09
CA LEU A 14 11.30 -14.53 -3.22
C LEU A 14 10.03 -14.12 -2.44
N VAL A 15 9.78 -14.83 -1.34
CA VAL A 15 9.03 -14.26 -0.22
C VAL A 15 9.91 -13.11 0.28
N ALA A 16 9.52 -11.88 -0.02
CA ALA A 16 10.05 -10.76 0.73
C ALA A 16 9.57 -10.96 2.16
N GLU A 17 10.47 -11.37 3.05
CA GLU A 17 10.25 -11.24 4.48
C GLU A 17 9.92 -9.77 4.73
N ILE A 18 8.67 -9.48 5.06
CA ILE A 18 8.28 -8.17 5.59
C ILE A 18 8.68 -8.19 7.07
N SER A 19 9.99 -8.16 7.34
CA SER A 19 10.53 -7.77 8.64
C SER A 19 10.97 -6.31 8.59
N GLY A 20 10.07 -5.45 8.09
CA GLY A 20 10.13 -4.05 8.46
C GLY A 20 9.78 -3.92 9.95
N PRO A 21 10.31 -2.95 10.69
CA PRO A 21 9.82 -2.69 12.04
C PRO A 21 8.31 -2.43 11.92
N VAL A 22 7.50 -3.34 12.46
CA VAL A 22 6.13 -3.00 12.82
C VAL A 22 6.31 -1.93 13.87
N LYS A 23 6.28 -0.66 13.46
CA LYS A 23 6.21 0.45 14.39
C LYS A 23 4.97 0.17 15.23
N GLY A 24 5.24 -0.20 16.48
CA GLY A 24 4.22 -0.48 17.48
C GLY A 24 3.19 0.63 17.40
N LEU A 25 1.96 0.24 17.09
CA LEU A 25 0.84 1.15 17.13
C LEU A 25 0.62 1.43 18.61
N ASN A 26 1.22 2.52 19.11
CA ASN A 26 0.78 3.13 20.35
C ASN A 26 -0.74 3.29 20.22
N VAL A 27 -1.48 2.58 21.06
CA VAL A 27 -2.91 2.80 21.18
C VAL A 27 -3.05 4.07 22.01
N GLU A 28 -2.81 5.19 21.35
CA GLU A 28 -3.38 6.46 21.75
C GLU A 28 -4.84 6.38 21.31
N GLU A 29 -5.71 6.33 22.31
CA GLU A 29 -7.16 6.32 22.17
C GLU A 29 -7.59 7.69 21.64
N GLU A 30 -7.43 7.92 20.34
CA GLU A 30 -8.19 8.87 19.53
C GLU A 30 -7.62 8.82 18.09
N ASN A 31 -8.47 8.51 17.11
CA ASN A 31 -8.17 8.55 15.68
C ASN A 31 -7.31 7.44 15.04
N LYS A 32 -7.58 6.16 15.35
CA LYS A 32 -7.05 5.04 14.55
C LYS A 32 -7.50 5.16 13.09
N VAL A 33 -6.55 5.42 12.19
CA VAL A 33 -6.77 5.42 10.73
C VAL A 33 -6.42 4.04 10.18
N CYS A 34 -7.41 3.40 9.54
CA CYS A 34 -7.25 2.12 8.87
C CYS A 34 -6.98 2.33 7.38
N LYS A 35 -6.10 1.49 6.83
CA LYS A 35 -5.72 1.52 5.41
C LYS A 35 -6.27 0.33 4.65
N TYR A 36 -6.86 0.57 3.48
CA TYR A 36 -7.51 -0.43 2.64
C TYR A 36 -6.98 -0.31 1.22
N LYS A 37 -6.59 -1.43 0.60
CA LYS A 37 -6.16 -1.40 -0.81
C LYS A 37 -7.36 -1.04 -1.70
N SER A 38 -7.23 0.00 -2.54
CA SER A 38 -8.27 0.38 -3.48
C SER A 38 -8.61 -0.75 -4.45
N ARG A 39 -9.91 -0.92 -4.74
CA ARG A 39 -10.42 -1.92 -5.69
C ARG A 39 -10.54 -1.38 -7.11
N LYS A 40 -10.75 -0.07 -7.27
CA LYS A 40 -10.94 0.62 -8.55
C LYS A 40 -9.64 1.23 -9.07
N PHE A 41 -8.61 1.40 -8.24
CA PHE A 41 -7.32 1.90 -8.69
C PHE A 41 -6.53 0.83 -9.44
N TRP A 42 -6.29 1.05 -10.72
CA TRP A 42 -5.52 0.14 -11.59
C TRP A 42 -4.13 0.71 -11.89
N GLY A 43 -3.13 -0.18 -11.87
CA GLY A 43 -1.75 0.14 -12.23
C GLY A 43 -0.91 0.72 -11.10
N LEU A 44 0.20 1.36 -11.48
CA LEU A 44 1.12 2.01 -10.56
C LEU A 44 0.61 3.40 -10.17
N CYS A 45 0.75 3.71 -8.89
CA CYS A 45 0.29 4.93 -8.26
C CYS A 45 1.42 5.97 -8.29
N PHE A 46 1.30 6.94 -9.19
CA PHE A 46 2.28 8.01 -9.35
C PHE A 46 1.85 9.34 -8.73
N SER A 47 0.60 9.46 -8.31
CA SER A 47 0.04 10.69 -7.79
C SER A 47 -0.96 10.37 -6.69
N ASP A 48 -0.68 10.84 -5.47
CA ASP A 48 -1.53 10.63 -4.31
C ASP A 48 -2.91 11.26 -4.52
N LYS A 49 -2.96 12.46 -5.13
CA LYS A 49 -4.23 13.13 -5.50
C LYS A 49 -5.16 12.23 -6.32
N LYS A 50 -4.62 11.50 -7.30
CA LYS A 50 -5.42 10.55 -8.10
C LYS A 50 -5.89 9.35 -7.27
N CYS A 51 -5.07 8.90 -6.32
CA CYS A 51 -5.46 7.86 -5.37
C CYS A 51 -6.59 8.36 -4.46
N THR A 52 -6.44 9.54 -3.85
CA THR A 52 -7.46 10.20 -3.03
C THR A 52 -8.79 10.33 -3.78
N ASP A 53 -8.79 10.79 -5.03
CA ASP A 53 -10.02 10.94 -5.83
C ASP A 53 -10.71 9.60 -6.14
N VAL A 54 -9.95 8.52 -6.29
CA VAL A 54 -10.50 7.16 -6.43
C VAL A 54 -11.06 6.67 -5.10
N CYS A 55 -10.33 6.87 -4.01
CA CYS A 55 -10.72 6.47 -2.66
C CYS A 55 -12.00 7.17 -2.20
N LYS A 56 -12.16 8.46 -2.50
CA LYS A 56 -13.41 9.21 -2.26
C LYS A 56 -14.60 8.60 -3.00
N ARG A 57 -14.41 8.13 -4.24
CA ARG A 57 -15.43 7.41 -5.02
C ARG A 57 -15.67 5.96 -4.57
N GLU A 58 -14.85 5.46 -3.65
CA GLU A 58 -15.05 4.18 -2.97
C GLU A 58 -15.70 4.35 -1.58
N GLY A 59 -15.88 5.60 -1.12
CA GLY A 59 -16.46 5.90 0.19
C GLY A 59 -15.44 6.03 1.32
N PHE A 60 -14.17 6.21 1.00
CA PHE A 60 -13.11 6.54 1.96
C PHE A 60 -12.89 8.05 2.00
N GLU A 61 -12.33 8.55 3.10
CA GLU A 61 -12.09 9.99 3.29
C GLU A 61 -10.82 10.45 2.56
N ASP A 62 -9.80 9.59 2.54
CA ASP A 62 -8.50 9.91 1.95
C ASP A 62 -7.82 8.69 1.31
N GLY A 63 -6.62 8.86 0.73
CA GLY A 63 -5.78 7.78 0.26
C GLY A 63 -4.46 8.22 -0.37
N ASP A 64 -3.46 7.33 -0.30
CA ASP A 64 -2.06 7.59 -0.67
C ASP A 64 -1.43 6.44 -1.48
N CYS A 65 -0.39 6.76 -2.25
CA CYS A 65 0.42 5.79 -2.99
C CYS A 65 1.53 5.18 -2.11
N GLU A 66 1.40 3.92 -1.72
CA GLU A 66 2.34 3.26 -0.80
C GLU A 66 3.13 2.10 -1.42
N GLY A 67 4.30 1.88 -0.83
CA GLY A 67 5.17 0.73 -1.06
C GLY A 67 5.95 0.75 -2.38
N PHE A 68 6.84 -0.24 -2.52
CA PHE A 68 7.70 -0.39 -3.71
C PHE A 68 6.90 -0.62 -5.00
N ARG A 69 5.76 -1.30 -4.89
CA ARG A 69 4.84 -1.54 -6.02
C ARG A 69 3.92 -0.33 -6.29
N ARG A 70 4.10 0.78 -5.57
CA ARG A 70 3.33 2.03 -5.70
C ARG A 70 1.83 1.72 -5.85
N ARG A 71 1.23 1.12 -4.84
CA ARG A 71 -0.21 0.78 -4.86
C ARG A 71 -1.00 1.86 -4.13
N CYS A 72 -2.21 2.13 -4.60
CA CYS A 72 -3.11 3.05 -3.93
C CYS A 72 -3.77 2.37 -2.71
N TYR A 73 -3.63 3.00 -1.55
CA TYR A 73 -4.30 2.62 -0.30
C TYR A 73 -5.20 3.76 0.14
N CYS A 74 -6.47 3.42 0.41
CA CYS A 74 -7.47 4.34 0.93
C CYS A 74 -7.46 4.32 2.45
N ASN A 75 -7.64 5.49 3.05
CA ASN A 75 -7.58 5.71 4.48
C ASN A 75 -8.97 6.13 4.99
N ASN A 76 -9.41 5.57 6.12
CA ASN A 76 -10.55 6.07 6.87
C ASN A 76 -10.37 5.83 8.37
N HIS A 77 -11.26 6.41 9.19
CA HIS A 77 -11.40 6.00 10.57
C HIS A 77 -11.76 4.51 10.67
N CYS A 78 -10.94 3.76 11.40
CA CYS A 78 -11.21 2.36 11.70
C CYS A 78 -12.60 2.25 12.33
N ARG A 79 -13.52 1.51 11.70
CA ARG A 79 -14.75 1.10 12.36
C ARG A 79 -14.39 0.07 13.41
N LEU A 80 -14.12 0.53 14.64
CA LEU A 80 -14.08 -0.31 15.83
C LEU A 80 -15.52 -0.70 16.15
N THR A 81 -16.08 -1.67 15.42
CA THR A 81 -17.33 -2.32 15.82
C THR A 81 -17.02 -3.22 17.01
N ASN A 82 -17.61 -2.88 18.17
CA ASN A 82 -17.67 -3.74 19.35
C ASN A 82 -18.44 -5.03 19.05
#